data_AF-A0A9Q4GZG6-F1
#
_entry.id   AF-A0A9Q4GZG6-F1
#
_cell.length_a   1.000
_cell.length_b   1.000
_cell.length_c   1.000
_cell.angle_alpha   90.00
_cell.angle_beta   90.00
_cell.angle_gamma   90.00
#
_symmetry.space_group_name_H-M   'P 1'
#
loop_
_entity.id
_entity.type
_entity.pdbx_description
1 polymer ?
#
loop_
_entity_poly.entity_id
_entity_poly.type
_entity_poly.pdbx_seq_one_letter_code
_entity_poly.pdbx_strand_id
1 'polypeptide(L)'
;RGERRAPAGEDRRPDGDPAAPARPPGFQRPDARDPAARMEREALEVVLQQPTLLSAEQWQAFYSADFKVPAYAVVHSGIRAAGMAGATPSQWVEQVRQEVPVELAPLVGELAVTPLPARTDEDLIRYCRDIMNRLFELQVTHQKAELMGRLQRMGPTGDPAEFAALNRQLLELEMKRRSLRARD
;
A
#
# COMPACT_ATOMS: atom_id res chain seq x y z
N ARG A 1 34.17 -1.42 77.69
CA ARG A 1 34.27 -0.40 76.61
C ARG A 1 34.02 -1.13 75.29
N GLY A 2 32.93 -0.83 74.57
CA GLY A 2 32.57 -1.35 73.23
C GLY A 2 31.93 -2.75 73.25
N GLU A 3 30.62 -2.99 73.07
CA GLU A 3 29.66 -2.60 72.03
C GLU A 3 30.09 -2.94 70.60
N ARG A 4 29.57 -4.06 70.05
CA ARG A 4 28.57 -4.13 68.95
C ARG A 4 28.70 -5.42 68.15
N ARG A 5 27.63 -6.22 68.23
CA ARG A 5 27.28 -7.35 67.36
C ARG A 5 26.43 -6.80 66.22
N ALA A 6 26.76 -7.13 64.97
CA ALA A 6 25.91 -6.88 63.80
C ALA A 6 26.04 -8.08 62.82
N PRO A 7 24.99 -8.38 62.02
CA PRO A 7 24.71 -9.75 61.59
C PRO A 7 24.90 -10.02 60.09
N ALA A 8 24.92 -11.33 59.79
CA ALA A 8 24.60 -12.05 58.55
C ALA A 8 24.41 -11.22 57.28
N GLY A 9 25.32 -11.42 56.32
CA GLY A 9 25.11 -11.07 54.91
C GLY A 9 24.16 -12.08 54.26
N GLU A 10 23.02 -11.57 53.83
CA GLU A 10 21.99 -12.31 53.11
C GLU A 10 22.40 -12.43 51.63
N ASP A 11 22.60 -13.67 51.20
CA ASP A 11 23.00 -14.04 49.85
C ASP A 11 21.81 -13.81 48.89
N ARG A 12 21.95 -12.78 48.06
CA ARG A 12 20.89 -12.26 47.19
C ARG A 12 20.78 -13.14 45.95
N ARG A 13 19.71 -13.92 45.88
CA ARG A 13 19.25 -14.63 44.68
C ARG A 13 19.18 -13.66 43.49
N PRO A 14 19.66 -14.02 42.29
CA PRO A 14 19.40 -13.24 41.10
C PRO A 14 17.96 -13.51 40.65
N ASP A 15 17.09 -12.52 40.81
CA ASP A 15 15.81 -12.48 40.10
C ASP A 15 16.10 -12.48 38.60
N GLY A 16 15.75 -13.59 37.95
CA GLY A 16 15.71 -13.66 36.50
C GLY A 16 14.57 -12.79 36.01
N ASP A 17 14.91 -11.69 35.33
CA ASP A 17 13.95 -10.92 34.55
C ASP A 17 13.17 -11.88 33.61
N PRO A 18 11.83 -11.83 33.58
CA PRO A 18 11.09 -12.58 32.59
C PRO A 18 11.44 -12.00 31.22
N ALA A 19 12.10 -12.83 30.41
CA ALA A 19 12.37 -12.51 29.02
C ALA A 19 11.07 -12.07 28.35
N ALA A 20 11.00 -10.79 27.96
CA ALA A 20 9.92 -10.27 27.16
C ALA A 20 9.75 -11.17 25.92
N PRO A 21 8.52 -11.55 25.55
CA PRO A 21 8.30 -12.39 24.38
C PRO A 21 8.92 -11.71 23.17
N ALA A 22 9.80 -12.44 22.47
CA ALA A 22 10.39 -11.99 21.23
C ALA A 22 9.25 -11.61 20.27
N ARG A 23 9.16 -10.33 19.95
CA ARG A 23 8.21 -9.83 18.96
C ARG A 23 8.44 -10.63 17.68
N PRO A 24 7.41 -11.28 17.09
CA PRO A 24 7.58 -11.95 15.79
C PRO A 24 8.18 -10.92 14.83
N PRO A 25 9.03 -11.32 13.86
CA PRO A 25 9.67 -10.39 12.94
C PRO A 25 8.59 -9.54 12.27
N GLY A 26 8.37 -8.36 12.83
CA GLY A 26 7.29 -7.49 12.43
C GLY A 26 7.64 -6.93 11.07
N PHE A 27 6.64 -6.81 10.20
CA PHE A 27 6.76 -5.98 9.01
C PHE A 27 7.36 -4.63 9.43
N GLN A 28 8.54 -4.32 8.90
CA GLN A 28 9.21 -3.05 9.21
C GLN A 28 8.30 -1.93 8.72
N ARG A 29 8.01 -0.96 9.58
CA ARG A 29 7.23 0.22 9.18
C ARG A 29 7.99 0.93 8.05
N PRO A 30 7.32 1.26 6.94
CA PRO A 30 7.95 1.96 5.83
C PRO A 30 8.52 3.30 6.30
N ASP A 31 9.65 3.72 5.71
CA ASP A 31 10.23 5.03 6.02
C ASP A 31 9.24 6.13 5.59
N ALA A 32 8.79 6.94 6.55
CA ALA A 32 7.88 8.05 6.31
C ALA A 32 8.45 9.12 5.37
N ARG A 33 9.77 9.14 5.15
CA ARG A 33 10.43 10.07 4.22
C ARG A 33 10.33 9.64 2.77
N ASP A 34 10.10 8.36 2.50
CA ASP A 34 9.97 7.85 1.13
C ASP A 34 8.66 8.35 0.49
N PRO A 35 8.74 9.20 -0.56
CA PRO A 35 7.54 9.67 -1.26
C PRO A 35 6.72 8.55 -1.90
N ALA A 36 7.35 7.44 -2.32
CA ALA A 36 6.65 6.31 -2.93
C ALA A 36 5.85 5.54 -1.87
N ALA A 37 6.48 5.20 -0.74
CA ALA A 37 5.80 4.57 0.39
C ALA A 37 4.64 5.42 0.94
N ARG A 38 4.79 6.76 0.96
CA ARG A 38 3.69 7.67 1.33
C ARG A 38 2.52 7.59 0.34
N MET A 39 2.79 7.66 -0.95
CA MET A 39 1.76 7.54 -1.98
C MET A 39 1.01 6.21 -1.90
N GLU A 40 1.73 5.10 -1.72
CA GLU A 40 1.12 3.78 -1.51
C GLU A 40 0.19 3.76 -0.29
N ARG A 41 0.65 4.31 0.84
CA ARG A 41 -0.16 4.43 2.05
C ARG A 41 -1.44 5.24 1.80
N GLU A 42 -1.31 6.44 1.23
CA GLU A 42 -2.43 7.34 0.95
C GLU A 42 -3.45 6.69 0.00
N ALA A 43 -2.98 5.95 -1.01
CA ALA A 43 -3.86 5.20 -1.90
C ALA A 43 -4.66 4.12 -1.16
N LEU A 44 -4.02 3.37 -0.24
CA LEU A 44 -4.72 2.38 0.60
C LEU A 44 -5.76 3.04 1.52
N GLU A 45 -5.42 4.18 2.13
CA GLU A 45 -6.34 4.93 2.98
C GLU A 45 -7.57 5.39 2.19
N VAL A 46 -7.38 5.94 0.98
CA VAL A 46 -8.47 6.38 0.10
C VAL A 46 -9.39 5.23 -0.28
N VAL A 47 -8.87 4.08 -0.73
CA VAL A 47 -9.72 2.96 -1.19
C VAL A 47 -10.41 2.23 -0.05
N LEU A 48 -9.84 2.24 1.15
CA LEU A 48 -10.45 1.64 2.34
C LEU A 48 -11.55 2.54 2.91
N GLN A 49 -11.34 3.85 2.93
CA GLN A 49 -12.25 4.81 3.57
C GLN A 49 -13.34 5.31 2.64
N GLN A 50 -13.02 5.53 1.35
CA GLN A 50 -13.92 6.17 0.38
C GLN A 50 -14.15 5.33 -0.89
N PRO A 51 -14.40 4.00 -0.79
CA PRO A 51 -14.47 3.11 -1.96
C PRO A 51 -15.51 3.54 -3.01
N THR A 52 -16.59 4.22 -2.58
CA THR A 52 -17.70 4.65 -3.43
C THR A 52 -17.41 5.94 -4.21
N LEU A 53 -16.37 6.69 -3.84
CA LEU A 53 -15.95 7.89 -4.58
C LEU A 53 -15.08 7.56 -5.81
N LEU A 54 -14.60 6.32 -5.90
CA LEU A 54 -13.74 5.88 -6.98
C LEU A 54 -14.56 5.43 -8.18
N SER A 55 -14.19 5.94 -9.35
CA SER A 55 -14.68 5.45 -10.63
C SER A 55 -14.16 4.03 -10.93
N ALA A 56 -14.84 3.32 -11.82
CA ALA A 56 -14.37 2.00 -12.29
C ALA A 56 -12.94 2.06 -12.87
N GLU A 57 -12.58 3.15 -13.56
CA GLU A 57 -11.24 3.34 -14.11
C GLU A 57 -10.18 3.48 -13.01
N GLN A 58 -10.48 4.21 -11.93
CA GLN A 58 -9.59 4.37 -10.78
C GLN A 58 -9.44 3.05 -9.99
N TRP A 59 -10.49 2.24 -9.89
CA TRP A 59 -10.39 0.89 -9.33
C TRP A 59 -9.49 -0.02 -10.17
N GLN A 60 -9.64 -0.01 -11.50
CA GLN A 60 -8.77 -0.79 -12.39
C GLN A 60 -7.30 -0.34 -12.32
N ALA A 61 -7.08 0.97 -12.20
CA ALA A 61 -5.77 1.52 -11.92
C ALA A 61 -5.21 0.97 -10.62
N PHE A 62 -5.96 1.14 -9.52
CA PHE A 62 -5.57 0.64 -8.21
C PHE A 62 -5.20 -0.84 -8.26
N TYR A 63 -6.05 -1.71 -8.82
CA TYR A 63 -5.78 -3.16 -8.88
C TYR A 63 -4.57 -3.55 -9.71
N SER A 64 -4.18 -2.74 -10.70
CA SER A 64 -2.97 -2.97 -11.50
C SER A 64 -1.72 -2.34 -10.90
N ALA A 65 -1.82 -1.67 -9.74
CA ALA A 65 -0.70 -0.95 -9.15
C ALA A 65 0.28 -1.94 -8.51
N ASP A 66 1.56 -1.67 -8.72
CA ASP A 66 2.64 -2.47 -8.19
C ASP A 66 3.22 -1.78 -6.95
N PHE A 67 2.78 -2.26 -5.78
CA PHE A 67 3.18 -1.76 -4.47
C PHE A 67 4.55 -2.32 -4.09
N LYS A 68 5.48 -1.43 -3.77
CA LYS A 68 6.87 -1.76 -3.43
C LYS A 68 7.06 -2.01 -1.95
N VAL A 69 6.23 -1.41 -1.10
CA VAL A 69 6.25 -1.70 0.32
C VAL A 69 5.62 -3.07 0.56
N PRO A 70 6.35 -4.06 1.13
CA PRO A 70 5.83 -5.42 1.26
C PRO A 70 4.51 -5.52 2.03
N ALA A 71 4.37 -4.79 3.14
CA ALA A 71 3.14 -4.78 3.92
C ALA A 71 1.95 -4.22 3.13
N TYR A 72 2.17 -3.15 2.35
CA TYR A 72 1.12 -2.52 1.54
C TYR A 72 0.76 -3.37 0.32
N ALA A 73 1.72 -4.08 -0.27
CA ALA A 73 1.47 -5.04 -1.35
C ALA A 73 0.57 -6.20 -0.89
N VAL A 74 0.74 -6.68 0.35
CA VAL A 74 -0.14 -7.70 0.93
C VAL A 74 -1.54 -7.13 1.18
N VAL A 75 -1.66 -5.93 1.73
CA VAL A 75 -2.96 -5.26 1.93
C VAL A 75 -3.66 -5.01 0.60
N HIS A 76 -2.94 -4.54 -0.42
CA HIS A 76 -3.44 -4.36 -1.78
C HIS A 76 -3.99 -5.66 -2.37
N SER A 77 -3.28 -6.77 -2.17
CA SER A 77 -3.74 -8.10 -2.60
C SER A 77 -5.01 -8.53 -1.87
N GLY A 78 -5.11 -8.27 -0.56
CA GLY A 78 -6.32 -8.53 0.22
C GLY A 78 -7.51 -7.67 -0.23
N ILE A 79 -7.28 -6.39 -0.54
CA ILE A 79 -8.30 -5.50 -1.13
C ILE A 79 -8.82 -6.05 -2.46
N ARG A 80 -7.91 -6.54 -3.33
CA ARG A 80 -8.31 -7.14 -4.61
C ARG A 80 -9.13 -8.41 -4.41
N ALA A 81 -8.80 -9.25 -3.43
CA ALA A 81 -9.56 -10.45 -3.11
C ALA A 81 -10.96 -10.12 -2.58
N ALA A 82 -11.07 -9.18 -1.63
CA ALA A 82 -12.36 -8.75 -1.07
C ALA A 82 -13.25 -8.10 -2.12
N GLY A 83 -12.67 -7.30 -3.04
CA GLY A 83 -13.41 -6.66 -4.14
C GLY A 83 -13.99 -7.65 -5.15
N MET A 84 -13.42 -8.85 -5.28
CA MET A 84 -14.01 -9.93 -6.08
C MET A 84 -15.22 -10.59 -5.40
N ALA A 85 -15.43 -10.36 -4.10
CA ALA A 85 -16.50 -10.98 -3.31
C ALA A 85 -17.79 -10.14 -3.19
N GLY A 86 -17.85 -8.94 -3.79
CA GLY A 86 -19.09 -8.15 -3.86
C GLY A 86 -19.50 -7.42 -2.57
N ALA A 87 -18.53 -6.92 -1.80
CA ALA A 87 -18.73 -6.23 -0.52
C ALA A 87 -19.73 -5.07 -0.55
N THR A 88 -20.51 -4.90 0.54
CA THR A 88 -21.19 -3.62 0.83
C THR A 88 -20.23 -2.64 1.50
N PRO A 89 -20.45 -1.31 1.39
CA PRO A 89 -19.60 -0.31 2.07
C PRO A 89 -19.49 -0.51 3.59
N SER A 90 -20.56 -0.99 4.23
CA SER A 90 -20.60 -1.24 5.69
C SER A 90 -19.77 -2.46 6.14
N GLN A 91 -19.49 -3.39 5.23
CA GLN A 91 -18.72 -4.61 5.52
C GLN A 91 -17.30 -4.56 4.94
N TRP A 92 -17.03 -3.56 4.09
CA TRP A 92 -15.83 -3.48 3.26
C TRP A 92 -14.54 -3.70 4.02
N VAL A 93 -14.30 -2.90 5.07
CA VAL A 93 -13.06 -2.98 5.86
C VAL A 93 -12.90 -4.35 6.51
N GLU A 94 -13.99 -4.93 7.02
CA GLU A 94 -13.94 -6.25 7.66
C GLU A 94 -13.66 -7.36 6.66
N GLN A 95 -14.23 -7.29 5.45
CA GLN A 95 -13.91 -8.25 4.40
C GLN A 95 -12.44 -8.16 3.98
N VAL A 96 -11.89 -6.95 3.82
CA VAL A 96 -10.46 -6.79 3.54
C VAL A 96 -9.60 -7.37 4.67
N ARG A 97 -10.01 -7.21 5.94
CA ARG A 97 -9.30 -7.80 7.09
C ARG A 97 -9.28 -9.33 7.07
N GLN A 98 -10.30 -9.97 6.51
CA GLN A 98 -10.38 -11.43 6.36
C GLN A 98 -9.48 -11.96 5.22
N GLU A 99 -9.14 -11.11 4.26
CA GLU A 99 -8.30 -11.45 3.10
C GLU A 99 -6.80 -11.16 3.30
N VAL A 100 -6.41 -10.62 4.47
CA VAL A 100 -5.01 -10.36 4.81
C VAL A 100 -4.54 -11.27 5.96
N PRO A 101 -3.22 -11.55 6.08
CA PRO A 101 -2.67 -12.23 7.24
C PRO A 101 -3.07 -11.54 8.55
N VAL A 102 -3.29 -12.34 9.60
CA VAL A 102 -3.77 -11.86 10.91
C VAL A 102 -2.86 -10.77 11.51
N GLU A 103 -1.56 -10.84 11.22
CA GLU A 103 -0.55 -9.88 11.66
C GLU A 103 -0.72 -8.49 11.02
N LEU A 104 -1.36 -8.42 9.85
CA LEU A 104 -1.62 -7.18 9.11
C LEU A 104 -3.07 -6.66 9.26
N ALA A 105 -3.97 -7.43 9.87
CA ALA A 105 -5.33 -6.94 10.17
C ALA A 105 -5.36 -5.63 11.00
N PRO A 106 -4.43 -5.37 11.95
CA PRO A 106 -4.33 -4.08 12.61
C PRO A 106 -3.92 -2.94 11.68
N LEU A 107 -3.07 -3.20 10.67
CA LEU A 107 -2.66 -2.20 9.69
C LEU A 107 -3.84 -1.76 8.82
N VAL A 108 -4.68 -2.71 8.37
CA VAL A 108 -5.92 -2.39 7.64
C VAL A 108 -6.82 -1.49 8.49
N GLY A 109 -6.97 -1.81 9.79
CA GLY A 109 -7.70 -0.98 10.74
C GLY A 109 -7.12 0.43 10.88
N GLU A 110 -5.79 0.57 11.00
CA GLU A 110 -5.09 1.86 11.05
C GLU A 110 -5.38 2.69 9.78
N LEU A 111 -5.23 2.10 8.59
CA LEU A 111 -5.43 2.77 7.30
C LEU A 111 -6.89 3.16 7.07
N ALA A 112 -7.85 2.36 7.57
CA ALA A 112 -9.27 2.62 7.44
C ALA A 112 -9.80 3.75 8.34
N VAL A 113 -9.00 4.25 9.29
CA VAL A 113 -9.41 5.33 10.21
C VAL A 113 -8.42 6.49 10.27
N THR A 114 -7.30 6.40 9.54
CA THR A 114 -6.31 7.49 9.50
C THR A 114 -6.96 8.72 8.87
N PRO A 115 -6.98 9.89 9.56
CA PRO A 115 -7.66 11.07 9.03
C PRO A 115 -7.10 11.50 7.67
N LEU A 116 -7.98 11.60 6.67
CA LEU A 116 -7.63 12.16 5.38
C LEU A 116 -7.51 13.69 5.50
N PRO A 117 -6.52 14.33 4.84
CA PRO A 117 -6.27 15.77 4.96
C PRO A 117 -7.28 16.59 4.15
N ALA A 118 -8.55 16.55 4.57
CA ALA A 118 -9.66 17.28 3.98
C ALA A 118 -10.48 17.99 5.07
N ARG A 119 -11.01 19.19 4.76
CA ARG A 119 -11.77 20.00 5.71
C ARG A 119 -13.26 20.08 5.39
N THR A 120 -13.62 19.83 4.14
CA THR A 120 -15.00 19.73 3.65
C THR A 120 -15.18 18.49 2.79
N ASP A 121 -16.43 18.17 2.43
CA ASP A 121 -16.73 17.05 1.53
C ASP A 121 -16.16 17.31 0.12
N GLU A 122 -16.17 18.55 -0.37
CA GLU A 122 -15.52 18.89 -1.65
C GLU A 122 -14.01 18.71 -1.61
N ASP A 123 -13.36 19.08 -0.49
CA ASP A 123 -11.93 18.85 -0.28
C ASP A 123 -11.62 17.35 -0.26
N LEU A 124 -12.48 16.54 0.35
CA LEU A 124 -12.32 15.09 0.43
C LEU A 124 -12.42 14.45 -0.96
N ILE A 125 -13.42 14.84 -1.76
CA ILE A 125 -13.58 14.35 -3.13
C ILE A 125 -12.35 14.71 -3.98
N ARG A 126 -11.85 15.94 -3.84
CA ARG A 126 -10.64 16.40 -4.55
C ARG A 126 -9.42 15.62 -4.11
N TYR A 127 -9.22 15.46 -2.81
CA TYR A 127 -8.11 14.70 -2.26
C TYR A 127 -8.08 13.26 -2.78
N CYS A 128 -9.22 12.55 -2.72
CA CYS A 128 -9.32 11.18 -3.22
C CYS A 128 -8.97 11.11 -4.71
N ARG A 129 -9.48 12.06 -5.51
CA ARG A 129 -9.16 12.15 -6.95
C ARG A 129 -7.67 12.36 -7.18
N ASP A 130 -7.06 13.33 -6.51
CA ASP A 130 -5.65 13.69 -6.69
C ASP A 130 -4.72 12.52 -6.36
N ILE A 131 -4.98 11.80 -5.26
CA ILE A 131 -4.23 10.60 -4.88
C ILE A 131 -4.36 9.51 -5.95
N MET A 132 -5.58 9.20 -6.39
CA MET A 132 -5.80 8.17 -7.40
C MET A 132 -5.20 8.52 -8.77
N ASN A 133 -5.24 9.80 -9.15
CA ASN A 133 -4.60 10.29 -10.38
C ASN A 133 -3.08 10.16 -10.31
N ARG A 134 -2.47 10.53 -9.17
CA ARG A 134 -1.03 10.38 -8.97
C ARG A 134 -0.59 8.91 -8.98
N LEU A 135 -1.37 8.01 -8.38
CA LEU A 135 -1.14 6.56 -8.48
C LEU A 135 -1.18 6.10 -9.95
N PHE A 136 -2.20 6.52 -10.69
CA PHE A 136 -2.35 6.19 -12.10
C PHE A 136 -1.17 6.66 -12.95
N GLU A 137 -0.74 7.92 -12.78
CA GLU A 137 0.39 8.48 -13.54
C GLU A 137 1.69 7.71 -13.29
N LEU A 138 1.92 7.29 -12.03
CA LEU A 138 3.06 6.45 -11.67
C LEU A 138 3.00 5.09 -12.38
N GLN A 139 1.83 4.45 -12.40
CA GLN A 139 1.65 3.16 -13.08
C GLN A 139 1.87 3.26 -14.58
N VAL A 140 1.36 4.30 -15.23
CA VAL A 140 1.61 4.57 -16.65
C VAL A 140 3.11 4.70 -16.91
N THR A 141 3.82 5.40 -16.03
CA THR A 141 5.26 5.58 -16.17
C THR A 141 5.99 4.24 -16.07
N HIS A 142 5.62 3.38 -15.12
CA HIS A 142 6.20 2.04 -14.97
C HIS A 142 5.88 1.12 -16.15
N GLN A 143 4.62 1.03 -16.58
CA GLN A 143 4.21 0.22 -17.72
C GLN A 143 4.92 0.65 -19.00
N LYS A 144 5.06 1.96 -19.22
CA LYS A 144 5.81 2.50 -20.35
C LYS A 144 7.29 2.05 -20.31
N ALA A 145 7.93 2.15 -19.15
CA ALA A 145 9.31 1.73 -18.97
C ALA A 145 9.48 0.23 -19.22
N GLU A 146 8.54 -0.60 -18.76
CA GLU A 146 8.54 -2.05 -18.98
C GLU A 146 8.40 -2.39 -20.47
N LEU A 147 7.39 -1.83 -21.14
CA LEU A 147 7.15 -2.04 -22.57
C LEU A 147 8.34 -1.58 -23.42
N MET A 148 8.92 -0.43 -23.08
CA MET A 148 10.16 0.03 -23.72
C MET A 148 11.33 -0.90 -23.47
N GLY A 149 11.51 -1.40 -22.25
CA GLY A 149 12.56 -2.36 -21.93
C GLY A 149 12.39 -3.68 -22.70
N ARG A 150 11.15 -4.15 -22.89
CA ARG A 150 10.84 -5.31 -23.73
C ARG A 150 11.22 -5.06 -25.20
N LEU A 151 10.84 -3.89 -25.74
CA LEU A 151 11.14 -3.50 -27.11
C LEU A 151 12.66 -3.38 -27.35
N GLN A 152 13.40 -2.85 -26.39
CA GLN A 152 14.86 -2.79 -26.45
C GLN A 152 15.50 -4.18 -26.43
N ARG A 153 15.03 -5.10 -25.58
CA ARG A 153 15.55 -6.48 -25.51
C ARG A 153 15.23 -7.31 -26.75
N MET A 154 14.07 -7.07 -27.36
CA MET A 154 13.66 -7.72 -28.62
C MET A 154 14.62 -7.36 -29.76
N GLY A 155 15.11 -6.12 -29.78
CA GLY A 155 16.04 -5.65 -30.80
C GLY A 155 15.42 -5.56 -32.21
N PRO A 156 16.21 -5.17 -33.21
CA PRO A 156 15.72 -4.92 -34.57
C PRO A 156 15.39 -6.20 -35.37
N THR A 157 15.77 -7.38 -34.86
CA THR A 157 15.54 -8.68 -35.52
C THR A 157 14.41 -9.49 -34.87
N GLY A 158 13.68 -8.90 -33.92
CA GLY A 158 12.54 -9.55 -33.27
C GLY A 158 11.33 -9.72 -34.17
N ASP A 159 10.32 -10.46 -33.69
CA ASP A 159 9.08 -10.72 -34.42
C ASP A 159 8.34 -9.40 -34.75
N PRO A 160 8.11 -9.09 -36.04
CA PRO A 160 7.36 -7.91 -36.45
C PRO A 160 5.96 -7.82 -35.84
N ALA A 161 5.29 -8.96 -35.60
CA ALA A 161 3.96 -8.99 -35.00
C ALA A 161 3.99 -8.57 -33.53
N GLU A 162 4.98 -9.06 -32.77
CA GLU A 162 5.18 -8.68 -31.37
C GLU A 162 5.60 -7.20 -31.24
N PHE A 163 6.48 -6.72 -32.12
CA PHE A 163 6.88 -5.31 -32.18
C PHE A 163 5.67 -4.39 -32.42
N ALA A 164 4.80 -4.75 -33.38
CA ALA A 164 3.58 -4.00 -33.65
C ALA A 164 2.61 -4.02 -32.44
N ALA A 165 2.53 -5.15 -31.72
CA ALA A 165 1.69 -5.26 -30.52
C ALA A 165 2.18 -4.38 -29.36
N LEU A 166 3.49 -4.33 -29.13
CA LEU A 166 4.09 -3.48 -28.08
C LEU A 166 3.89 -1.99 -28.39
N ASN A 167 4.06 -1.58 -29.65
CA ASN A 167 3.83 -0.18 -30.05
C ASN A 167 2.36 0.24 -29.93
N ARG A 168 1.41 -0.66 -30.23
CA ARG A 168 -0.02 -0.39 -29.99
C ARG A 168 -0.30 -0.15 -28.50
N GLN A 169 0.21 -1.02 -27.63
CA GLN A 169 0.07 -0.85 -26.17
C GLN A 169 0.68 0.47 -25.68
N LEU A 170 1.86 0.87 -26.20
CA LEU A 170 2.48 2.15 -25.88
C LEU A 170 1.62 3.35 -26.31
N LEU A 171 0.99 3.28 -27.49
CA LEU A 171 0.10 4.33 -27.97
C LEU A 171 -1.18 4.42 -27.13
N GLU A 172 -1.79 3.28 -26.82
CA GLU A 172 -2.98 3.20 -25.95
C GLU A 172 -2.69 3.81 -24.57
N LEU A 173 -1.54 3.50 -24.00
CA LEU A 173 -1.09 4.03 -22.71
C LEU A 173 -0.90 5.55 -22.75
N GLU A 174 -0.33 6.08 -23.84
CA GLU A 174 -0.16 7.52 -24.05
C GLU A 174 -1.51 8.24 -24.22
N MET A 175 -2.45 7.65 -24.96
CA MET A 175 -3.80 8.18 -25.11
C MET A 175 -4.53 8.23 -23.75
N LYS A 176 -4.43 7.16 -22.97
CA LYS A 176 -5.02 7.08 -21.63
C LYS A 176 -4.44 8.16 -20.71
N ARG A 177 -3.12 8.34 -20.69
CA ARG A 177 -2.44 9.42 -19.94
C ARG A 177 -2.94 10.81 -20.31
N ARG A 178 -3.08 11.11 -21.60
CA ARG A 178 -3.58 12.42 -22.07
C ARG A 178 -5.02 12.67 -21.67
N SER A 179 -5.87 11.64 -21.73
CA SER A 179 -7.28 11.75 -21.36
C SER A 179 -7.48 12.13 -19.89
N LEU A 180 -6.60 11.67 -19.00
CA LEU A 180 -6.68 11.98 -17.57
C LEU A 180 -6.23 13.41 -17.28
N ARG A 181 -5.12 13.85 -17.89
CA ARG A 181 -4.64 15.24 -17.77
C ARG A 181 -5.60 16.28 -18.35
N ALA A 182 -6.48 15.88 -19.26
CA ALA A 182 -7.50 16.75 -19.82
C ALA A 182 -8.77 16.85 -18.94
N ARG A 183 -8.89 15.95 -17.95
CA ARG A 183 -10.01 15.90 -16.98
C ARG A 183 -9.63 16.53 -15.63
N ASP A 184 -8.36 16.91 -15.46
CA ASP A 184 -7.81 17.69 -14.35
C ASP A 184 -7.85 19.19 -14.67
#